data_AF-A0A0Q7XKM5-F1
#
_entry.id   AF-A0A0Q7XKM5-F1
#
_cell.length_a   1.000
_cell.length_b   1.000
_cell.length_c   1.000
_cell.angle_alpha   90.00
_cell.angle_beta   90.00
_cell.angle_gamma   90.00
#
_symmetry.space_group_name_H-M   'P 1'
#
loop_
_entity.id
_entity.type
_entity.pdbx_description
1 polymer ?
#
loop_
_entity_poly.entity_id
_entity_poly.type
_entity_poly.pdbx_seq_one_letter_code
_entity_poly.pdbx_strand_id
1 'polypeptide(L)' 'MADQEQADIRLALARLRQEHEDYDAAINAMIATGCEALRIQRMKKKKLAIKDKMTKLEDQIIPDIIA' A
#
# COMPACT_ATOMS: atom_id res chain seq x y z
N MET A 1 -13.14 16.09 17.95
CA MET A 1 -13.54 15.62 16.60
C MET A 1 -12.31 15.43 15.70
N ALA A 2 -11.37 16.40 15.66
CA ALA A 2 -10.12 16.27 14.89
C ALA A 2 -9.26 15.03 15.25
N ASP A 3 -9.19 14.63 16.52
CA ASP A 3 -8.42 13.45 16.94
C ASP A 3 -9.00 12.12 16.43
N GLN A 4 -10.32 12.05 16.29
CA GLN A 4 -11.01 10.85 15.80
C GLN A 4 -10.73 10.64 14.31
N GLU A 5 -10.79 11.72 13.54
CA GLU A 5 -10.49 11.70 12.10
C GLU A 5 -9.03 11.34 11.84
N GLN A 6 -8.09 11.86 12.63
CA GLN A 6 -6.69 11.42 12.57
C GLN A 6 -6.50 9.94 12.94
N ALA A 7 -7.21 9.44 13.95
CA ALA A 7 -7.15 8.03 14.32
C ALA A 7 -7.69 7.11 13.21
N ASP A 8 -8.79 7.50 12.56
CA ASP A 8 -9.39 6.76 11.46
C ASP A 8 -8.47 6.71 10.23
N ILE A 9 -7.81 7.83 9.89
CA ILE A 9 -6.84 7.86 8.78
C ILE A 9 -5.62 6.99 9.10
N ARG A 10 -5.10 7.04 10.34
CA ARG A 10 -4.00 6.15 10.77
C ARG A 10 -4.39 4.67 10.69
N LEU A 11 -5.62 4.33 11.06
CA LEU A 11 -6.14 2.97 10.96
C LEU A 11 -6.26 2.51 9.49
N ALA A 12 -6.78 3.37 8.61
CA ALA A 12 -6.86 3.11 7.18
C ALA A 12 -5.47 2.90 6.56
N LEU A 13 -4.50 3.72 6.95
CA LEU A 13 -3.11 3.63 6.53
C LEU A 13 -2.44 2.33 7.01
N ALA A 14 -2.68 1.94 8.27
CA ALA A 14 -2.21 0.66 8.80
C ALA A 14 -2.77 -0.54 8.02
N ARG A 15 -4.07 -0.51 7.65
CA ARG A 15 -4.69 -1.54 6.81
C ARG A 15 -4.06 -1.61 5.41
N LEU A 16 -3.84 -0.46 4.77
CA LEU A 16 -3.21 -0.41 3.45
C LEU A 16 -1.74 -0.86 3.49
N ARG A 17 -1.01 -0.55 4.58
CA ARG A 17 0.36 -1.07 4.81
C ARG A 17 0.37 -2.58 4.88
N GLN A 18 -0.53 -3.16 5.66
CA GLN A 18 -0.65 -4.60 5.79
C GLN A 18 -1.01 -5.25 4.45
N GLU A 19 -1.99 -4.68 3.72
CA GLU A 19 -2.35 -5.15 2.38
C GLU A 19 -1.15 -5.09 1.42
N HIS A 20 -0.35 -4.02 1.48
CA HIS A 20 0.86 -3.87 0.67
C HIS A 20 1.92 -4.93 0.98
N GLU A 21 2.13 -5.28 2.26
CA GLU A 21 3.01 -6.37 2.67
C GLU A 21 2.51 -7.73 2.19
N ASP A 22 1.19 -7.98 2.26
CA ASP A 22 0.58 -9.21 1.75
C ASP A 22 0.80 -9.36 0.24
N TYR A 23 0.66 -8.27 -0.53
CA TYR A 23 0.99 -8.29 -1.96
C TYR A 23 2.47 -8.59 -2.20
N ASP A 24 3.37 -8.10 -1.36
CA ASP A 24 4.80 -8.36 -1.50
C ASP A 24 5.15 -9.82 -1.22
N ALA A 25 4.59 -10.38 -0.14
CA ALA A 25 4.71 -11.79 0.18
C ALA A 25 4.16 -12.67 -0.95
N ALA A 26 2.99 -12.32 -1.50
CA ALA A 26 2.40 -13.02 -2.64
C ALA A 26 3.27 -12.92 -3.91
N ILE A 27 3.84 -11.75 -4.20
CA ILE A 27 4.77 -11.57 -5.33
C ILE A 27 6.02 -12.43 -5.15
N ASN A 28 6.62 -12.43 -3.97
CA ASN A 28 7.80 -13.25 -3.68
C ASN A 28 7.49 -14.74 -3.79
N ALA A 29 6.35 -15.20 -3.29
CA ALA A 29 5.90 -16.58 -3.44
C ALA A 29 5.68 -16.96 -4.92
N MET A 30 5.06 -16.07 -5.71
CA MET A 30 4.89 -16.27 -7.15
C MET A 30 6.21 -16.32 -7.90
N ILE A 31 7.20 -15.51 -7.51
CA ILE A 31 8.55 -15.55 -8.09
C ILE A 31 9.23 -16.87 -7.73
N ALA A 32 9.18 -17.28 -6.47
CA ALA A 32 9.79 -18.53 -5.99
C ALA A 32 9.17 -19.78 -6.64
N THR A 33 7.87 -19.74 -6.94
CA THR A 33 7.16 -20.83 -7.63
C THR A 33 7.31 -20.81 -9.15
N GLY A 34 7.99 -19.80 -9.73
CA GLY A 34 8.17 -19.69 -11.18
C GLY A 34 6.88 -19.33 -11.93
N CYS A 35 5.99 -18.56 -11.32
CA CYS A 35 4.75 -18.12 -11.94
C CYS A 35 5.01 -17.19 -13.14
N GLU A 36 4.03 -17.07 -14.06
CA GLU A 36 4.18 -16.28 -15.28
C GLU A 36 4.49 -14.80 -15.00
N ALA A 37 5.40 -14.23 -15.79
CA ALA A 37 5.83 -12.83 -15.67
C ALA A 37 4.67 -11.83 -15.76
N LEU A 38 3.65 -12.09 -16.60
CA LEU A 38 2.45 -11.24 -16.71
C LEU A 38 1.64 -11.23 -15.41
N ARG A 39 1.54 -12.36 -14.71
CA ARG A 39 0.81 -12.45 -13.44
C ARG A 39 1.54 -11.70 -12.33
N ILE A 40 2.87 -11.82 -12.28
CA ILE A 40 3.73 -11.06 -11.39
C ILE A 40 3.63 -9.55 -11.67
N GLN A 41 3.65 -9.13 -12.94
CA GLN A 41 3.47 -7.73 -13.33
C GLN A 41 2.11 -7.17 -12.91
N ARG A 42 1.02 -7.94 -13.07
CA ARG A 42 -0.31 -7.52 -12.60
C ARG A 42 -0.34 -7.30 -11.09
N MET A 43 0.31 -8.16 -10.31
CA MET A 43 0.39 -8.00 -8.85
C MET A 43 1.26 -6.81 -8.45
N LYS A 44 2.40 -6.60 -9.12
CA LYS A 44 3.22 -5.39 -8.91
C LYS A 44 2.44 -4.11 -9.20
N LYS A 45 1.60 -4.10 -10.25
CA LYS A 45 0.72 -2.96 -10.56
C LYS A 45 -0.32 -2.71 -9.46
N LYS A 46 -0.92 -3.78 -8.91
CA LYS A 46 -1.83 -3.67 -7.75
C LYS A 46 -1.11 -3.13 -6.51
N LYS A 47 0.08 -3.66 -6.21
CA LYS A 47 0.95 -3.19 -5.11
C LYS A 47 1.26 -1.69 -5.26
N LEU A 48 1.58 -1.23 -6.47
CA LEU A 48 1.82 0.18 -6.75
C LEU A 48 0.58 1.04 -6.48
N ALA A 49 -0.61 0.61 -6.91
CA ALA A 49 -1.83 1.35 -6.65
C ALA A 49 -2.17 1.48 -5.15
N ILE A 50 -1.80 0.50 -4.33
CA ILE A 50 -1.95 0.56 -2.87
C ILE A 50 -0.96 1.54 -2.28
N LYS A 51 0.30 1.51 -2.73
CA LYS A 51 1.31 2.49 -2.35
C LYS A 51 0.85 3.92 -2.68
N ASP A 52 0.32 4.16 -3.88
CA ASP A 52 -0.19 5.47 -4.28
C ASP A 52 -1.34 5.94 -3.39
N LYS A 53 -2.24 5.02 -2.98
CA LYS A 53 -3.31 5.34 -2.02
C LYS A 53 -2.75 5.68 -0.63
N MET A 54 -1.75 4.94 -0.16
CA MET A 54 -1.08 5.24 1.10
C MET A 54 -0.43 6.61 1.06
N THR A 55 0.31 6.94 0.01
CA THR A 55 0.94 8.25 -0.14
C THR A 55 -0.08 9.37 -0.11
N LYS A 56 -1.23 9.22 -0.80
CA LYS A 56 -2.31 10.21 -0.72
C LYS A 56 -2.92 10.38 0.68
N LEU A 57 -3.00 9.31 1.46
CA LEU A 57 -3.48 9.35 2.85
C LEU A 57 -2.41 9.94 3.78
N GLU A 58 -1.13 9.64 3.54
CA GLU A 58 0.02 10.22 4.26
C GLU A 58 0.10 11.73 4.00
N ASP A 59 -0.06 12.18 2.75
CA ASP A 59 -0.08 13.60 2.38
C ASP A 59 -1.23 14.37 3.06
N GLN A 60 -2.37 13.72 3.33
CA GLN A 60 -3.48 14.33 4.07
C GLN A 60 -3.19 14.47 5.57
N ILE A 61 -2.38 13.59 6.16
CA ILE A 61 -1.99 13.67 7.57
C ILE A 61 -0.78 14.58 7.76
N ILE A 62 0.14 14.58 6.79
CA ILE A 62 1.41 15.31 6.83
C ILE A 62 1.48 16.19 5.58
N PRO A 63 0.88 17.40 5.60
CA PRO A 63 0.86 18.26 4.42
C PRO A 63 2.23 18.85 4.03
N ASP A 64 3.34 18.43 4.64
CA ASP A 64 4.57 19.24 4.70
C ASP A 64 5.88 18.42 4.60
N ILE A 65 5.98 17.48 3.65
CA ILE A 65 7.28 16.80 3.36
C ILE A 65 7.62 16.72 1.86
N ILE A 66 6.75 17.20 0.96
CA ILE A 66 7.04 17.25 -0.48
C ILE A 66 6.87 18.70 -0.98
N ALA A 67 7.87 19.54 -0.68
CA ALA A 67 8.21 20.78 -1.36
C ALA A 67 9.57 20.60 -2.04
#